data_AF-A0A1V4AF39-F1
#
_entry.id   AF-A0A1V4AF39-F1
#
_cell.length_a   1.000
_cell.length_b   1.000
_cell.length_c   1.000
_cell.angle_alpha   90.00
_cell.angle_beta   90.00
_cell.angle_gamma   90.00
#
_symmetry.space_group_name_H-M   'P 1'
#
loop_
_entity.id
_entity.type
_entity.pdbx_description
1 polymer ?
#
loop_
_entity_poly.entity_id
_entity_poly.type
_entity_poly.pdbx_seq_one_letter_code
_entity_poly.pdbx_strand_id
1 'polypeptide(L)' 'MDPRYPGLRSHQYENFPNLPNGKVWDSYVENQTASAWRVYWMYGPNEKDEKGVEIAVITVLLIGPHL' A
#
# COMPACT_ATOMS: atom_id res chain seq x y z
N MET A 1 -4.59 20.62 -7.14
CA MET A 1 -4.67 19.69 -6.00
C MET A 1 -3.25 19.23 -5.70
N ASP A 2 -2.76 19.56 -4.52
CA ASP A 2 -1.36 19.38 -4.10
C ASP A 2 -1.19 17.97 -3.49
N PRO A 3 -0.21 17.16 -3.91
CA PRO A 3 0.07 15.83 -3.34
C PRO A 3 0.53 15.87 -1.87
N ARG A 4 0.68 17.06 -1.26
CA ARG A 4 0.99 17.26 0.16
C ARG A 4 -0.23 17.23 1.09
N TYR A 5 -1.41 16.84 0.61
CA TYR A 5 -2.62 16.80 1.44
C TYR A 5 -2.60 15.56 2.39
N PRO A 6 -2.66 15.74 3.73
CA PRO A 6 -2.51 14.66 4.71
C PRO A 6 -3.83 13.90 4.94
N GLY A 7 -4.50 13.49 3.86
CA GLY A 7 -5.82 12.84 3.91
C GLY A 7 -5.78 11.38 4.39
N LEU A 8 -4.64 10.70 4.24
CA LEU A 8 -4.39 9.40 4.84
C LEU A 8 -3.09 9.46 5.64
N ARG A 9 -3.16 9.06 6.91
CA ARG A 9 -2.01 8.86 7.79
C ARG A 9 -1.26 7.60 7.35
N SER A 10 -0.65 7.63 6.18
CA SER A 10 0.15 6.52 5.67
C SER A 10 1.51 6.55 6.37
N HIS A 11 1.81 5.50 7.14
CA HIS A 11 3.14 5.27 7.68
C HIS A 11 3.86 4.26 6.77
N GLN A 12 5.18 4.40 6.64
CA GLN A 12 5.98 3.45 5.88
C GLN A 12 6.24 2.23 6.76
N TYR A 13 5.87 1.03 6.30
CA TYR A 13 6.18 -0.21 7.01
C TYR A 13 7.49 -0.76 6.45
N GLU A 14 8.59 -0.52 7.18
CA GLU A 14 9.94 -0.76 6.64
C GLU A 14 10.33 -2.25 6.54
N ASN A 15 9.67 -3.14 7.29
CA ASN A 15 10.05 -4.55 7.35
C ASN A 15 8.81 -5.46 7.33
N PHE A 16 8.11 -5.55 6.19
CA PHE A 16 7.03 -6.53 6.03
C PHE A 16 7.60 -7.95 6.05
N PRO A 17 7.04 -8.89 6.86
CA PRO A 17 7.52 -10.26 6.90
C PRO A 17 7.56 -10.87 5.50
N ASN A 18 8.69 -11.48 5.14
CA ASN A 18 8.94 -12.10 3.83
C ASN A 18 9.05 -11.16 2.61
N LEU A 19 9.08 -9.83 2.81
CA LEU A 19 9.33 -8.83 1.76
C LEU A 19 10.42 -7.82 2.21
N PRO A 20 11.67 -8.27 2.44
CA PRO A 20 12.73 -7.48 3.09
C PRO A 20 13.16 -6.21 2.32
N ASN A 21 12.78 -6.06 1.04
CA ASN A 21 13.11 -4.90 0.21
C ASN A 21 11.87 -4.22 -0.41
N GLY A 22 10.66 -4.68 -0.08
CA GLY A 22 9.43 -4.11 -0.60
C GLY A 22 9.02 -2.91 0.21
N LYS A 23 8.93 -1.73 -0.40
CA LYS A 23 8.34 -0.55 0.26
C LYS A 23 6.83 -0.78 0.41
N VAL A 24 6.44 -1.39 1.52
CA VAL A 24 5.05 -1.63 1.89
C VAL A 24 4.50 -0.42 2.63
N TRP A 25 3.29 -0.05 2.28
CA TRP A 25 2.54 1.04 2.88
C TRP A 25 1.33 0.45 3.58
N ASP A 26 1.02 0.94 4.78
CA ASP A 26 -0.25 0.67 5.42
C ASP A 26 -1.17 1.90 5.34
N SER A 27 -2.46 1.65 5.21
CA SER A 27 -3.47 2.69 5.04
C SER A 27 -4.73 2.29 5.81
N TYR A 28 -5.31 3.22 6.54
CA TYR A 28 -6.54 3.00 7.30
C TYR A 28 -7.73 2.86 6.34
N VAL A 29 -8.52 1.80 6.48
CA VAL A 29 -9.77 1.59 5.73
C VAL A 29 -10.88 2.49 6.26
N GLU A 30 -10.90 2.75 7.56
CA GLU A 30 -11.84 3.65 8.23
C GLU A 30 -11.10 4.65 9.11
N ASN A 31 -11.52 5.90 9.07
CA ASN A 31 -11.00 6.96 9.93
C ASN A 31 -11.82 6.98 11.23
N GLN A 32 -11.16 7.07 12.40
CA GLN A 32 -11.74 7.33 13.73
C GLN A 32 -12.19 6.15 14.64
N THR A 33 -11.71 4.92 14.44
CA THR A 33 -11.87 3.84 15.44
C THR A 33 -10.55 3.10 15.70
N ALA A 34 -10.26 2.77 16.98
CA ALA A 34 -9.05 2.05 17.39
C ALA A 34 -8.96 0.61 16.82
N SER A 35 -10.08 0.08 16.32
CA SER A 35 -10.24 -1.20 15.64
C SER A 35 -10.32 -1.08 14.11
N ALA A 36 -9.82 0.02 13.55
CA ALA A 36 -9.83 0.26 12.11
C ALA A 36 -9.00 -0.79 11.36
N TRP A 37 -9.61 -1.38 10.34
CA TRP A 37 -8.93 -2.27 9.40
C TRP A 37 -7.86 -1.51 8.63
N ARG A 38 -6.80 -2.21 8.23
CA ARG A 38 -5.71 -1.69 7.42
C ARG A 38 -5.64 -2.40 6.08
N VAL A 39 -5.25 -1.66 5.06
CA VAL A 39 -4.78 -2.19 3.78
C VAL A 39 -3.27 -2.09 3.77
N TYR A 40 -2.60 -3.21 3.55
CA TYR A 40 -1.17 -3.27 3.29
C TYR A 40 -0.96 -3.41 1.79
N TRP A 41 -0.21 -2.51 1.18
CA TRP A 41 -0.04 -2.46 -0.27
C TRP A 41 1.36 -2.00 -0.68
N MET A 42 1.75 -2.28 -1.92
CA MET A 42 3.01 -1.82 -2.50
C MET A 42 2.87 -1.45 -3.97
N TYR A 43 3.80 -0.64 -4.48
CA TYR A 43 3.93 -0.43 -5.91
C TYR A 43 4.56 -1.63 -6.58
N GLY A 44 3.98 -2.00 -7.71
CA GLY A 44 4.44 -3.08 -8.56
C GLY A 44 4.31 -4.47 -7.93
N PRO A 45 4.97 -5.48 -8.52
CA PRO A 45 5.76 -5.37 -9.76
C PRO A 45 4.93 -4.83 -10.91
N ASN A 46 5.50 -3.95 -11.73
CA ASN A 46 4.80 -3.44 -12.92
C ASN A 46 4.48 -4.59 -13.87
N GLU A 47 3.30 -4.56 -14.45
CA GLU A 47 2.92 -5.50 -15.50
C GLU A 47 3.40 -5.00 -16.86
N LYS A 48 3.39 -5.87 -17.87
CA LYS A 48 3.61 -5.49 -19.26
C LYS A 48 2.37 -5.85 -20.05
N ASP A 49 1.93 -4.91 -20.90
CA ASP A 49 0.87 -5.21 -21.86
C ASP A 49 1.38 -6.13 -22.98
N GLU A 50 0.47 -6.50 -23.89
CA GLU A 50 0.77 -7.35 -25.06
C GLU A 50 1.87 -6.77 -25.97
N LYS A 51 2.11 -5.45 -25.90
CA LYS A 51 3.12 -4.73 -26.68
C LYS A 51 4.42 -4.51 -25.90
N GLY A 52 4.53 -5.05 -24.68
CA GLY A 52 5.69 -4.92 -23.82
C GLY A 52 5.82 -3.56 -23.11
N VAL A 53 4.78 -2.73 -23.14
CA VAL A 53 4.74 -1.44 -22.42
C VAL A 53 4.51 -1.70 -20.93
N GLU A 54 5.33 -1.08 -20.08
CA GLU A 54 5.17 -1.20 -18.64
C GLU A 54 3.94 -0.45 -18.13
N ILE A 55 3.14 -1.14 -17.33
CA ILE A 55 1.96 -0.61 -16.65
C ILE A 55 2.28 -0.58 -15.16
N ALA A 56 2.16 0.62 -14.57
CA ALA A 56 2.30 0.78 -13.13
C ALA A 56 1.17 0.06 -12.39
N VAL A 57 1.53 -0.80 -11.43
CA VAL A 57 0.58 -1.60 -10.65
C VAL A 57 0.63 -1.19 -9.19
N ILE A 58 -0.51 -1.29 -8.51
CA ILE A 58 -0.59 -1.28 -7.05
C ILE A 58 -1.06 -2.67 -6.63
N THR A 59 -0.26 -3.36 -5.82
CA THR A 59 -0.56 -4.68 -5.31
C THR A 59 -1.07 -4.57 -3.88
N VAL A 60 -2.27 -5.09 -3.62
CA VAL A 60 -2.82 -5.23 -2.27
C VAL A 60 -2.36 -6.58 -1.70
N LEU A 61 -1.64 -6.53 -0.59
CA LEU A 61 -1.06 -7.71 0.07
C LEU A 61 -2.02 -8.31 1.11
N LEU A 62 -2.67 -7.45 1.88
CA LEU A 62 -3.55 -7.84 2.98
C LEU A 62 -4.56 -6.75 3.27
N ILE A 63 -5.80 -7.16 3.58
CA ILE A 63 -6.81 -6.32 4.23
C ILE A 63 -7.20 -7.03 5.51
N GLY A 64 -7.03 -6.38 6.66
CA GLY A 64 -7.33 -7.01 7.94
C GLY A 64 -7.14 -6.08 9.13
N PRO A 65 -7.37 -6.56 10.36
CA PRO A 65 -7.09 -5.79 11.57
C PRO A 65 -5.59 -5.45 11.65
N HIS A 66 -5.24 -4.45 12.46
CA HIS A 66 -3.84 -4.12 12.73
C HIS A 66 -3.07 -5.36 13.21
N LEU A 67 -1.97 -5.70 12.50
CA LEU A 67 -0.96 -6.65 12.95
C LEU A 67 -0.13 -6.10 14.11
#